data_AF-A0A812KK43-F1
#
_entry.id   AF-A0A812KK43-F1
#
_cell.length_a   1.000
_cell.length_b   1.000
_cell.length_c   1.000
_cell.angle_alpha   90.00
_cell.angle_beta   90.00
_cell.angle_gamma   90.00
#
_symmetry.space_group_name_H-M   'P 1'
#
loop_
_entity.id
_entity.type
_entity.pdbx_description
1 polymer ?
#
loop_
_entity_poly.entity_id
_entity_poly.type
_entity_poly.pdbx_seq_one_letter_code
_entity_poly.pdbx_strand_id
1 'polypeptide(L)'
;MSVLGKAAQERRPLTAGLLHDWVNVAALTAIFALSAAALESGEESSLHTIVIAVTAAYLVSDALWIALQPDMVKTPVSVILHHLVTLIVIVEPMFYESHRVNASRALLVEINTVLLTLRRLLGRPAWCELGFYLTWAVIRLIWFPALGTALLASTFGWTSPLAALPPPLTALVVEVRPPAIRSYASLSFAAVVMLQFYWTCAMGRGMCKSGANKESRKERSLESEPSAPANLRYLALSLLSTGLIAGSLLYWMLPGTLSEGQVHSDL
;
A
#
# COMPACT_ATOMS: atom_id res chain seq x y z
N MET A 1 2.44 47.77 21.29
CA MET A 1 2.77 46.33 21.34
C MET A 1 3.22 45.91 19.95
N SER A 2 4.51 45.62 19.76
CA SER A 2 5.12 45.57 18.42
C SER A 2 4.84 44.24 17.69
N VAL A 3 4.49 44.37 16.41
CA VAL A 3 4.27 43.28 15.45
C VAL A 3 5.57 42.50 15.15
N LEU A 4 6.71 43.00 15.62
CA LEU A 4 8.04 42.39 15.48
C LEU A 4 8.29 41.19 16.43
N GLY A 5 7.42 40.96 17.41
CA GLY A 5 7.59 39.86 18.39
C GLY A 5 7.12 38.47 17.93
N LYS A 6 6.44 38.35 16.77
CA LYS A 6 5.94 37.06 16.26
C LYS A 6 6.86 36.38 15.22
N ALA A 7 7.94 37.04 14.80
CA ALA A 7 8.87 36.50 13.80
C ALA A 7 10.00 35.64 14.39
N ALA A 8 10.12 35.56 15.72
CA ALA A 8 10.92 34.54 16.39
C ALA A 8 10.10 33.25 16.49
N GLN A 9 9.67 32.74 15.33
CA GLN A 9 9.20 31.37 15.21
C GLN A 9 10.40 30.49 15.56
N GLU A 10 10.44 30.04 16.81
CA GLU A 10 11.41 29.08 17.34
C GLU A 10 11.68 28.05 16.26
N ARG A 11 12.89 28.09 15.67
CA ARG A 11 13.36 27.02 14.82
C ARG A 11 13.54 25.82 15.73
N ARG A 12 12.46 25.05 15.92
CA ARG A 12 12.56 23.73 16.55
C ARG A 12 13.65 22.98 15.78
N PRO A 13 14.65 22.41 16.46
CA PRO A 13 15.70 21.68 15.79
C PRO A 13 15.05 20.60 14.91
N LEU A 14 15.49 20.51 13.65
CA LEU A 14 15.07 19.45 12.74
C LEU A 14 15.42 18.11 13.41
N THR A 15 14.41 17.40 13.89
CA THR A 15 14.62 16.04 14.40
C THR A 15 14.95 15.12 13.22
N ALA A 16 15.71 14.06 13.46
CA ALA A 16 16.03 13.07 12.42
C ALA A 16 14.76 12.55 11.71
N GLY A 17 13.68 12.30 12.47
CA GLY A 17 12.39 11.90 11.90
C GLY A 17 11.71 12.97 11.05
N LEU A 18 11.87 14.25 11.36
CA LEU A 18 11.31 15.33 10.53
C LEU A 18 12.06 15.45 9.20
N LEU A 19 13.39 15.33 9.23
CA LEU A 19 14.21 15.32 8.01
C LEU A 19 13.87 14.11 7.15
N HIS A 20 13.78 12.92 7.76
CA HIS A 20 13.39 11.67 7.11
C HIS A 20 12.03 11.79 6.42
N ASP A 21 11.01 12.29 7.12
CA ASP A 21 9.67 12.47 6.57
C ASP A 21 9.66 13.42 5.34
N TRP A 22 10.43 14.52 5.37
CA TRP A 22 10.53 15.44 4.23
C TRP A 22 11.27 14.82 3.04
N VAL A 23 12.36 14.09 3.29
CA VAL A 23 13.08 13.36 2.23
C VAL A 23 12.15 12.33 1.58
N ASN A 24 11.39 11.58 2.38
CA ASN A 24 10.43 10.60 1.88
C ASN A 24 9.32 11.25 1.06
N VAL A 25 8.77 12.38 1.49
CA VAL A 25 7.79 13.12 0.67
C VAL A 25 8.37 13.49 -0.68
N ALA A 26 9.58 14.05 -0.72
CA ALA A 26 10.21 14.45 -1.98
C ALA A 26 10.51 13.25 -2.89
N ALA A 27 11.16 12.22 -2.35
CA ALA A 27 11.56 11.03 -3.11
C ALA A 27 10.35 10.24 -3.62
N LEU A 28 9.35 9.98 -2.77
CA LEU A 28 8.15 9.23 -3.16
C LEU A 28 7.27 10.01 -4.14
N THR A 29 7.23 11.34 -4.04
CA THR A 29 6.56 12.18 -5.05
C THR A 29 7.24 12.04 -6.42
N ALA A 30 8.58 12.03 -6.45
CA ALA A 30 9.32 11.82 -7.68
C ALA A 30 9.10 10.41 -8.26
N ILE A 31 9.11 9.36 -7.43
CA ILE A 31 8.83 7.98 -7.85
C ILE A 31 7.41 7.86 -8.41
N PHE A 32 6.42 8.43 -7.73
CA PHE A 32 5.04 8.47 -8.21
C PHE A 32 4.92 9.19 -9.57
N ALA A 33 5.50 10.39 -9.69
CA ALA A 33 5.45 11.18 -10.92
C ALA A 33 6.14 10.47 -12.09
N LEU A 34 7.32 9.89 -11.86
CA LEU A 34 8.03 9.09 -12.86
C LEU A 34 7.21 7.85 -13.27
N SER A 35 6.55 7.19 -12.32
CA SER A 35 5.71 6.02 -12.60
C SER A 35 4.50 6.39 -13.45
N ALA A 36 3.82 7.49 -13.14
CA ALA A 36 2.72 8.01 -13.94
C ALA A 36 3.19 8.41 -15.35
N ALA A 37 4.29 9.16 -15.47
CA ALA A 37 4.84 9.57 -16.75
C ALA A 37 5.30 8.37 -17.61
N ALA A 38 5.86 7.32 -16.99
CA ALA A 38 6.23 6.10 -17.68
C ALA A 38 5.00 5.40 -18.26
N LEU A 39 3.92 5.28 -17.48
CA LEU A 39 2.67 4.67 -17.95
C LEU A 39 2.00 5.50 -19.06
N GLU A 40 2.03 6.82 -18.97
CA GLU A 40 1.52 7.72 -20.03
C GLU A 40 2.34 7.60 -21.33
N SER A 41 3.63 7.27 -21.23
CA SER A 41 4.53 7.08 -22.38
C SER A 41 4.35 5.73 -23.08
N GLY A 42 3.51 4.84 -22.55
CA GLY A 42 3.25 3.50 -23.09
C GLY A 42 4.13 2.40 -22.51
N GLU A 43 3.70 1.14 -22.68
CA GLU A 43 4.28 -0.02 -22.01
C GLU A 43 5.75 -0.31 -22.40
N GLU A 44 6.15 0.08 -23.62
CA GLU A 44 7.50 -0.08 -24.15
C GLU A 44 8.46 1.06 -23.74
N SER A 45 8.01 1.98 -22.88
CA SER A 45 8.81 3.16 -22.50
C SER A 45 10.03 2.78 -21.64
N SER A 46 11.21 3.31 -22.01
CA SER A 46 12.43 3.18 -21.21
C SER A 46 12.35 3.91 -19.86
N LEU A 47 11.35 4.78 -19.66
CA LEU A 47 11.09 5.42 -18.37
C LEU A 47 10.79 4.38 -17.28
N HIS A 48 10.20 3.23 -17.63
CA HIS A 48 9.97 2.15 -16.65
C HIS A 48 11.28 1.66 -16.02
N THR A 49 12.37 1.61 -16.80
CA THR A 49 13.71 1.26 -16.29
C THR A 49 14.23 2.29 -15.29
N ILE A 50 14.02 3.58 -15.58
CA ILE A 50 14.40 4.68 -14.68
C ILE A 50 13.61 4.59 -13.37
N VAL A 51 12.30 4.35 -13.46
CA VAL A 51 11.43 4.15 -12.28
C VAL A 51 11.96 3.05 -11.38
N ILE A 52 12.36 1.91 -11.95
CA ILE A 52 12.88 0.77 -11.20
C ILE A 52 14.21 1.11 -10.52
N ALA A 53 15.14 1.70 -11.27
CA ALA A 53 16.45 2.06 -10.74
C ALA A 53 16.35 3.07 -9.57
N VAL A 54 15.53 4.11 -9.74
CA VAL A 54 15.30 5.13 -8.71
C VAL A 54 14.60 4.51 -7.49
N THR A 55 13.58 3.68 -7.70
CA THR A 55 12.87 3.01 -6.60
C THR A 55 13.78 2.07 -5.82
N ALA A 56 14.59 1.25 -6.50
CA ALA A 56 15.52 0.34 -5.86
C ALA A 56 16.55 1.10 -5.01
N ALA A 57 17.13 2.17 -5.56
CA ALA A 57 18.07 3.02 -4.84
C ALA A 57 17.43 3.69 -3.62
N TYR A 58 16.18 4.17 -3.75
CA TYR A 58 15.41 4.72 -2.64
C TYR A 58 15.18 3.68 -1.54
N LEU A 59 14.66 2.50 -1.87
CA LEU A 59 14.33 1.46 -0.88
C LEU A 59 15.55 1.00 -0.09
N VAL A 60 16.70 0.81 -0.76
CA VAL A 60 17.96 0.44 -0.10
C VAL A 60 18.42 1.56 0.83
N SER A 61 18.39 2.81 0.36
CA SER A 61 18.84 3.97 1.14
C SER A 61 17.95 4.21 2.36
N ASP A 62 16.63 4.12 2.19
CA ASP A 62 15.64 4.31 3.27
C ASP A 62 15.72 3.16 4.29
N ALA A 63 15.86 1.91 3.83
CA ALA A 63 16.06 0.77 4.72
C ALA A 63 17.34 0.90 5.56
N LEU A 64 18.46 1.31 4.94
CA LEU A 64 19.72 1.53 5.64
C LEU A 64 19.60 2.68 6.66
N TRP A 65 18.95 3.78 6.29
CA TRP A 65 18.77 4.91 7.19
C TRP A 65 17.93 4.53 8.41
N ILE A 66 16.80 3.83 8.22
CA ILE A 66 15.96 3.34 9.31
C ILE A 66 16.72 2.32 10.17
N ALA A 67 17.55 1.44 9.58
CA ALA A 67 18.35 0.49 10.34
C ALA A 67 19.39 1.17 11.23
N LEU A 68 19.99 2.28 10.76
CA LEU A 68 20.98 3.05 11.53
C LEU A 68 20.35 3.92 12.62
N GLN A 69 19.08 4.31 12.46
CA GLN A 69 18.37 5.21 13.39
C GLN A 69 16.88 4.80 13.54
N PRO A 70 16.58 3.67 14.19
CA PRO A 70 15.24 3.08 14.21
C PRO A 70 14.17 3.94 14.89
N ASP A 71 14.56 4.83 15.81
CA ASP A 71 13.62 5.68 16.57
C ASP A 71 12.92 6.76 15.73
N MET A 72 13.36 6.99 14.48
CA MET A 72 12.73 7.98 13.59
C MET A 72 11.36 7.53 13.08
N VAL A 73 11.08 6.22 13.05
CA VAL A 73 9.81 5.65 12.60
C VAL A 73 9.17 4.83 13.72
N LYS A 74 7.83 4.79 13.74
CA LYS A 74 7.08 4.09 14.80
C LYS A 74 7.25 2.57 14.79
N THR A 75 7.49 1.99 13.62
CA THR A 75 7.52 0.53 13.40
C THR A 75 8.66 0.14 12.46
N PRO A 76 9.93 0.33 12.86
CA PRO A 76 11.10 0.19 11.97
C PRO A 76 11.17 -1.19 11.32
N VAL A 77 10.96 -2.27 12.10
CA VAL A 77 10.98 -3.65 11.59
C VAL A 77 9.94 -3.87 10.50
N SER A 78 8.71 -3.37 10.67
CA SER A 78 7.65 -3.55 9.67
C SER A 78 7.96 -2.80 8.36
N VAL A 79 8.62 -1.65 8.44
CA VAL A 79 9.01 -0.86 7.27
C VAL A 79 10.20 -1.51 6.55
N ILE A 80 11.21 -1.97 7.29
CA ILE A 80 12.35 -2.69 6.71
C ILE A 80 11.88 -3.98 6.03
N LEU A 81 11.02 -4.78 6.67
CA LEU A 81 10.47 -6.00 6.04
C LEU A 81 9.70 -5.67 4.77
N HIS A 82 8.93 -4.58 4.74
CA HIS A 82 8.26 -4.13 3.53
C HIS A 82 9.25 -3.78 2.42
N HIS A 83 10.33 -3.05 2.71
CA HIS A 83 11.36 -2.73 1.71
C HIS A 83 12.04 -3.99 1.19
N LEU A 84 12.37 -4.95 2.06
CA LEU A 84 12.98 -6.21 1.64
C LEU A 84 12.07 -7.01 0.71
N VAL A 85 10.79 -7.18 1.05
CA VAL A 85 9.82 -7.87 0.18
C VAL A 85 9.62 -7.11 -1.13
N THR A 86 9.56 -5.78 -1.09
CA THR A 86 9.41 -4.95 -2.30
C THR A 86 10.65 -5.03 -3.20
N LEU A 87 11.85 -5.08 -2.62
CA LEU A 87 13.10 -5.30 -3.35
C LEU A 87 13.08 -6.67 -4.06
N ILE A 88 12.61 -7.73 -3.41
CA ILE A 88 12.45 -9.05 -4.05
C ILE A 88 11.50 -8.98 -5.25
N VAL A 89 10.39 -8.23 -5.13
CA VAL A 89 9.48 -8.00 -6.26
C VAL A 89 10.16 -7.22 -7.39
N ILE A 90 11.00 -6.23 -7.07
CA ILE A 90 11.71 -5.38 -8.03
C ILE A 90 12.85 -6.12 -8.76
N VAL A 91 13.41 -7.18 -8.18
CA VAL A 91 14.44 -8.01 -8.85
C VAL A 91 13.95 -8.51 -10.20
N GLU A 92 12.71 -8.97 -10.31
CA GLU A 92 12.16 -9.49 -11.57
C GLU A 92 12.20 -8.44 -12.71
N PRO A 93 11.58 -7.25 -12.59
CA PRO A 93 11.62 -6.24 -13.65
C PRO A 93 13.01 -5.62 -13.90
N MET A 94 14.00 -5.83 -13.02
CA MET A 94 15.40 -5.48 -13.33
C MET A 94 15.98 -6.36 -14.44
N PHE A 95 15.57 -7.64 -14.50
CA PHE A 95 16.07 -8.61 -15.47
C PHE A 95 15.14 -8.83 -16.67
N TYR A 96 13.85 -8.51 -16.55
CA TYR A 96 12.84 -8.71 -17.59
C TYR A 96 12.15 -7.41 -17.98
N GLU A 97 12.43 -6.92 -19.20
CA GLU A 97 11.93 -5.63 -19.67
C GLU A 97 10.39 -5.58 -19.75
N SER A 98 9.78 -6.68 -20.20
CA SER A 98 8.32 -6.84 -20.26
C SER A 98 7.66 -6.65 -18.88
N HIS A 99 8.36 -6.93 -17.77
CA HIS A 99 7.76 -6.87 -16.44
C HIS A 99 7.85 -5.47 -15.82
N ARG A 100 8.58 -4.53 -16.45
CA ARG A 100 8.83 -3.21 -15.89
C ARG A 100 7.58 -2.35 -15.77
N VAL A 101 6.64 -2.50 -16.70
CA VAL A 101 5.33 -1.82 -16.65
C VAL A 101 4.55 -2.16 -15.37
N ASN A 102 4.64 -3.41 -14.90
CA ASN A 102 3.96 -3.85 -13.67
C ASN A 102 4.53 -3.17 -12.42
N ALA A 103 5.85 -2.91 -12.40
CA ALA A 103 6.47 -2.14 -11.32
C ALA A 103 5.93 -0.71 -11.29
N SER A 104 5.85 -0.03 -12.44
CA SER A 104 5.28 1.33 -12.50
C SER A 104 3.80 1.36 -12.10
N ARG A 105 3.00 0.36 -12.51
CA ARG A 105 1.60 0.18 -12.06
C ARG A 105 1.51 0.06 -10.54
N ALA A 106 2.39 -0.73 -9.93
CA ALA A 106 2.41 -0.91 -8.48
C ALA A 106 2.85 0.37 -7.74
N LEU A 107 3.83 1.10 -8.29
CA LEU A 107 4.41 2.30 -7.67
C LEU A 107 3.50 3.53 -7.70
N LEU A 108 2.36 3.48 -8.41
CA LEU A 108 1.30 4.48 -8.27
C LEU A 108 0.80 4.60 -6.81
N VAL A 109 0.99 3.56 -5.99
CA VAL A 109 0.63 3.59 -4.57
C VAL A 109 1.39 4.60 -3.73
N GLU A 110 2.53 5.08 -4.22
CA GLU A 110 3.33 6.03 -3.46
C GLU A 110 2.62 7.36 -3.23
N ILE A 111 1.62 7.73 -4.05
CA ILE A 111 0.77 8.88 -3.76
C ILE A 111 0.05 8.74 -2.40
N ASN A 112 -0.36 7.52 -2.04
CA ASN A 112 -0.99 7.25 -0.76
C ASN A 112 0.01 7.40 0.39
N THR A 113 1.25 6.95 0.21
CA THR A 113 2.34 7.11 1.19
C THR A 113 2.73 8.58 1.33
N VAL A 114 2.85 9.33 0.23
CA VAL A 114 3.12 10.78 0.23
C VAL A 114 2.05 11.53 1.03
N LEU A 115 0.76 11.26 0.76
CA LEU A 115 -0.35 11.89 1.49
C LEU A 115 -0.36 11.48 2.96
N LEU A 116 -0.01 10.23 3.28
CA LEU A 116 0.13 9.78 4.66
C LEU A 116 1.25 10.52 5.39
N THR A 117 2.39 10.78 4.76
CA THR A 117 3.51 11.48 5.39
C THR A 117 3.21 12.99 5.49
N LEU A 118 2.69 13.60 4.43
CA LEU A 118 2.25 15.00 4.43
C LEU A 118 1.22 15.30 5.51
N ARG A 119 0.25 14.40 5.75
CA ARG A 119 -0.74 14.62 6.81
C ARG A 119 -0.09 14.67 8.20
N ARG A 120 1.04 13.98 8.43
CA ARG A 120 1.79 14.03 9.70
C ARG A 120 2.55 15.35 9.80
N LEU A 121 3.23 15.74 8.72
CA LEU A 121 4.03 16.96 8.64
C LEU A 121 3.18 18.23 8.77
N LEU A 122 2.03 18.27 8.10
CA LEU A 122 1.19 19.46 7.98
C LEU A 122 0.08 19.55 9.04
N GLY A 123 0.03 18.63 10.01
CA GLY A 123 -1.02 18.64 11.04
C GLY A 123 -2.42 18.31 10.50
N ARG A 124 -2.50 17.44 9.49
CA ARG A 124 -3.74 16.88 8.92
C ARG A 124 -4.71 17.91 8.31
N PRO A 125 -4.29 18.69 7.29
CA PRO A 125 -5.22 19.58 6.60
C PRO A 125 -6.30 18.77 5.85
N ALA A 126 -7.52 19.32 5.76
CA ALA A 126 -8.69 18.59 5.26
C ALA A 126 -8.52 18.03 3.84
N TRP A 127 -7.89 18.78 2.93
CA TRP A 127 -7.61 18.31 1.56
C TRP A 127 -6.68 17.10 1.53
N CYS A 128 -5.67 17.07 2.40
CA CYS A 128 -4.69 15.99 2.48
C CYS A 128 -5.33 14.75 3.12
N GLU A 129 -6.20 14.96 4.10
CA GLU A 129 -6.95 13.88 4.74
C GLU A 129 -7.94 13.23 3.77
N LEU A 130 -8.70 14.05 3.03
CA LEU A 130 -9.61 13.57 1.99
C LEU A 130 -8.84 12.82 0.90
N GLY A 131 -7.78 13.41 0.36
CA GLY A 131 -6.93 12.77 -0.66
C GLY A 131 -6.34 11.45 -0.17
N PHE A 132 -5.85 11.41 1.08
CA PHE A 132 -5.32 10.20 1.68
C PHE A 132 -6.38 9.08 1.72
N TYR A 133 -7.60 9.37 2.20
CA TYR A 133 -8.66 8.35 2.27
C TYR A 133 -9.18 7.91 0.91
N LEU A 134 -9.29 8.84 -0.05
CA LEU A 134 -9.67 8.52 -1.43
C LEU A 134 -8.64 7.62 -2.09
N THR A 135 -7.37 8.01 -2.07
CA THR A 135 -6.27 7.20 -2.64
C THR A 135 -6.11 5.88 -1.89
N TRP A 136 -6.33 5.84 -0.57
CA TRP A 136 -6.31 4.60 0.19
C TRP A 136 -7.41 3.65 -0.28
N ALA A 137 -8.65 4.13 -0.42
CA ALA A 137 -9.76 3.29 -0.86
C ALA A 137 -9.54 2.77 -2.29
N VAL A 138 -9.21 3.67 -3.22
CA VAL A 138 -9.00 3.30 -4.62
C VAL A 138 -7.78 2.38 -4.78
N ILE A 139 -6.64 2.77 -4.20
CA ILE A 139 -5.39 2.05 -4.47
C ILE A 139 -5.27 0.78 -3.62
N ARG A 140 -5.54 0.86 -2.31
CA ARG A 140 -5.32 -0.28 -1.39
C ARG A 140 -6.43 -1.31 -1.45
N LEU A 141 -7.68 -0.89 -1.65
CA LEU A 141 -8.82 -1.81 -1.62
C LEU A 141 -9.22 -2.34 -3.00
N ILE A 142 -8.89 -1.62 -4.07
CA ILE A 142 -9.30 -1.99 -5.44
C ILE A 142 -8.08 -2.30 -6.30
N TRP A 143 -7.20 -1.33 -6.52
CA TRP A 143 -6.08 -1.46 -7.48
C TRP A 143 -5.07 -2.55 -7.09
N PHE A 144 -4.53 -2.52 -5.86
CA PHE A 144 -3.51 -3.48 -5.42
C PHE A 144 -4.00 -4.93 -5.41
N PRO A 145 -5.19 -5.23 -4.86
CA PRO A 145 -5.76 -6.56 -4.97
C PRO A 145 -5.96 -6.99 -6.42
N ALA A 146 -6.51 -6.13 -7.29
CA ALA A 146 -6.71 -6.46 -8.69
C ALA A 146 -5.38 -6.73 -9.41
N LEU A 147 -4.36 -5.90 -9.20
CA LEU A 147 -3.03 -6.11 -9.78
C LEU A 147 -2.40 -7.42 -9.27
N GLY A 148 -2.52 -7.72 -7.97
CA GLY A 148 -2.02 -8.97 -7.39
C GLY A 148 -2.73 -10.21 -7.95
N THR A 149 -4.05 -10.15 -8.08
CA THR A 149 -4.86 -11.18 -8.74
C THR A 149 -4.44 -11.37 -10.19
N ALA A 150 -4.25 -10.29 -10.93
CA ALA A 150 -3.83 -10.34 -12.33
C ALA A 150 -2.45 -11.00 -12.50
N LEU A 151 -1.50 -10.66 -11.62
CA LEU A 151 -0.17 -11.27 -11.62
C LEU A 151 -0.24 -12.77 -11.28
N LEU A 152 -0.99 -13.16 -10.25
CA LEU A 152 -1.21 -14.57 -9.92
C LEU A 152 -1.85 -15.33 -11.09
N ALA A 153 -2.86 -14.76 -11.73
CA ALA A 153 -3.52 -15.36 -12.88
C ALA A 153 -2.58 -15.50 -14.09
N SER A 154 -1.71 -14.50 -14.33
CA SER A 154 -0.72 -14.56 -15.41
C SER A 154 0.33 -15.65 -15.18
N THR A 155 0.66 -15.95 -13.92
CA THR A 155 1.69 -16.92 -13.55
C THR A 155 1.17 -18.35 -13.42
N PHE A 156 -0.01 -18.52 -12.81
CA PHE A 156 -0.58 -19.84 -12.48
C PHE A 156 -1.78 -20.23 -13.35
N GLY A 157 -2.16 -19.37 -14.30
CA GLY A 157 -3.33 -19.54 -15.14
C GLY A 157 -4.62 -19.03 -14.49
N TRP A 158 -5.66 -18.91 -15.32
CA TRP A 158 -6.99 -18.53 -14.86
C TRP A 158 -7.70 -19.73 -14.24
N THR A 159 -7.76 -19.77 -12.91
CA THR A 159 -8.45 -20.85 -12.17
C THR A 159 -9.93 -20.54 -11.98
N SER A 160 -10.77 -21.56 -11.78
CA SER A 160 -12.22 -21.39 -11.54
C SER A 160 -12.55 -20.40 -10.39
N PRO A 161 -11.78 -20.35 -9.28
CA PRO A 161 -11.99 -19.34 -8.24
C PRO A 161 -11.72 -17.89 -8.69
N LEU A 162 -10.78 -17.66 -9.62
CA LEU A 162 -10.52 -16.32 -10.19
C LEU A 162 -11.64 -15.88 -11.13
N ALA A 163 -12.28 -16.85 -11.81
CA ALA A 163 -13.49 -16.59 -12.61
C ALA A 163 -14.71 -16.22 -11.75
N ALA A 164 -14.69 -16.51 -10.44
CA ALA A 164 -15.77 -16.19 -9.51
C ALA A 164 -15.70 -14.77 -8.91
N LEU A 165 -14.71 -13.96 -9.32
CA LEU A 165 -14.61 -12.57 -8.87
C LEU A 165 -15.80 -11.73 -9.37
N PRO A 166 -16.21 -10.69 -8.60
CA PRO A 166 -17.23 -9.75 -9.05
C PRO A 166 -16.89 -9.15 -10.42
N PRO A 167 -17.86 -8.97 -11.34
CA PRO A 167 -17.60 -8.54 -12.72
C PRO A 167 -16.71 -7.30 -12.87
N PRO A 168 -16.85 -6.24 -12.05
CA PRO A 168 -15.96 -5.07 -12.15
C PRO A 168 -14.50 -5.38 -11.85
N LEU A 169 -14.23 -6.28 -10.90
CA LEU A 169 -12.88 -6.69 -10.55
C LEU A 169 -12.30 -7.62 -11.62
N THR A 170 -13.12 -8.53 -12.16
CA THR A 170 -12.72 -9.38 -13.29
C THR A 170 -12.37 -8.52 -14.51
N ALA A 171 -13.19 -7.51 -14.84
CA ALA A 171 -12.92 -6.60 -15.94
C ALA A 171 -11.59 -5.85 -15.74
N LEU A 172 -11.34 -5.32 -14.53
CA LEU A 172 -10.09 -4.63 -14.21
C LEU A 172 -8.87 -5.56 -14.34
N VAL A 173 -8.97 -6.80 -13.84
CA VAL A 173 -7.91 -7.80 -13.97
C VAL A 173 -7.63 -8.14 -15.44
N VAL A 174 -8.70 -8.30 -16.24
CA VAL A 174 -8.63 -8.61 -17.67
C VAL A 174 -8.14 -7.41 -18.49
N GLU A 175 -8.28 -6.18 -17.99
CA GLU A 175 -7.78 -4.97 -18.64
C GLU A 175 -6.28 -4.79 -18.41
N VAL A 176 -5.77 -5.10 -17.20
CA VAL A 176 -4.35 -4.93 -16.88
C VAL A 176 -3.45 -5.91 -17.66
N ARG A 177 -3.92 -7.13 -17.94
CA ARG A 177 -3.20 -8.23 -18.66
C ARG A 177 -1.68 -8.22 -18.44
N PRO A 178 -1.21 -8.34 -17.19
CA PRO A 178 0.22 -8.25 -16.95
C PRO A 178 0.93 -9.43 -17.64
N PRO A 179 2.13 -9.21 -18.20
CA PRO A 179 2.95 -10.30 -18.70
C PRO A 179 3.24 -11.29 -17.57
N ALA A 180 3.28 -12.58 -17.93
CA ALA A 180 3.50 -13.66 -16.99
C ALA A 180 4.87 -13.52 -16.31
N ILE A 181 4.86 -13.32 -15.00
CA ILE A 181 6.08 -13.26 -14.19
C ILE A 181 6.38 -14.60 -13.53
N ARG A 182 7.62 -14.80 -13.07
CA ARG A 182 8.00 -16.02 -12.34
C ARG A 182 7.23 -16.16 -11.03
N SER A 183 7.02 -17.41 -10.60
CA SER A 183 6.24 -17.77 -9.39
C SER A 183 6.71 -17.05 -8.13
N TYR A 184 8.02 -16.95 -7.89
CA TYR A 184 8.55 -16.27 -6.70
C TYR A 184 8.17 -14.78 -6.67
N ALA A 185 8.15 -14.09 -7.82
CA ALA A 185 7.82 -12.67 -7.92
C ALA A 185 6.30 -12.45 -7.69
N SER A 186 5.46 -13.32 -8.28
CA SER A 186 4.01 -13.31 -8.03
C SER A 186 3.65 -13.58 -6.57
N LEU A 187 4.29 -14.56 -5.94
CA LEU A 187 4.10 -14.87 -4.52
C LEU A 187 4.61 -13.74 -3.61
N SER A 188 5.73 -13.11 -3.97
CA SER A 188 6.24 -11.94 -3.25
C SER A 188 5.29 -10.75 -3.37
N PHE A 189 4.71 -10.51 -4.55
CA PHE A 189 3.70 -9.47 -4.72
C PHE A 189 2.44 -9.76 -3.90
N ALA A 190 1.98 -11.02 -3.88
CA ALA A 190 0.87 -11.44 -3.02
C ALA A 190 1.18 -11.17 -1.54
N ALA A 191 2.42 -11.43 -1.09
CA ALA A 191 2.86 -11.09 0.27
C ALA A 191 2.81 -9.58 0.54
N VAL A 192 3.18 -8.73 -0.43
CA VAL A 192 2.99 -7.27 -0.34
C VAL A 192 1.51 -6.94 -0.17
N VAL A 193 0.62 -7.51 -0.98
CA VAL A 193 -0.85 -7.29 -0.88
C VAL A 193 -1.37 -7.70 0.51
N MET A 194 -0.91 -8.84 1.06
CA MET A 194 -1.28 -9.27 2.41
C MET A 194 -0.79 -8.30 3.49
N LEU A 195 0.44 -7.78 3.36
CA LEU A 195 0.96 -6.76 4.28
C LEU A 195 0.15 -5.46 4.22
N GLN A 196 -0.25 -5.04 3.00
CA GLN A 196 -1.13 -3.89 2.83
C GLN A 196 -2.50 -4.10 3.46
N PHE A 197 -3.04 -5.30 3.33
CA PHE A 197 -4.30 -5.66 3.97
C PHE A 197 -4.20 -5.65 5.50
N TYR A 198 -3.09 -6.13 6.05
CA TYR A 198 -2.80 -6.06 7.48
C TYR A 198 -2.80 -4.60 8.00
N TRP A 199 -2.11 -3.69 7.30
CA TRP A 199 -2.09 -2.27 7.68
C TRP A 199 -3.45 -1.59 7.51
N THR A 200 -4.20 -1.97 6.48
CA THR A 200 -5.59 -1.54 6.24
C THR A 200 -6.48 -1.92 7.42
N CYS A 201 -6.41 -3.17 7.87
CA CYS A 201 -7.12 -3.62 9.07
C CYS A 201 -6.67 -2.88 10.35
N ALA A 202 -5.37 -2.65 10.51
CA ALA A 202 -4.83 -1.91 11.65
C ALA A 202 -5.37 -0.47 11.69
N MET A 203 -5.47 0.18 10.54
CA MET A 203 -6.04 1.52 10.40
C MET A 203 -7.54 1.54 10.73
N GLY A 204 -8.30 0.58 10.19
CA GLY A 204 -9.74 0.43 10.48
C GLY A 204 -10.00 0.27 11.98
N ARG A 205 -9.23 -0.58 12.67
CA ARG A 205 -9.29 -0.72 14.14
C ARG A 205 -9.03 0.60 14.87
N GLY A 206 -8.06 1.40 14.39
CA GLY A 206 -7.76 2.72 14.95
C GLY A 206 -8.94 3.70 14.80
N MET A 207 -9.62 3.68 13.65
CA MET A 207 -10.80 4.51 13.40
C MET A 207 -11.98 4.12 14.29
N CYS A 208 -12.26 2.83 14.45
CA CYS A 208 -13.32 2.34 15.34
C CYS A 208 -13.07 2.75 16.80
N LYS A 209 -11.83 2.61 17.30
CA LYS A 209 -11.47 3.04 18.66
C LYS A 209 -11.64 4.54 18.88
N SER A 210 -11.24 5.36 17.89
CA SER A 210 -11.41 6.82 17.97
C SER A 210 -12.89 7.23 17.98
N GLY A 211 -13.73 6.52 17.20
CA GLY A 211 -15.18 6.70 17.21
C GLY A 211 -15.80 6.36 18.56
N ALA A 212 -15.48 5.20 19.13
CA ALA A 212 -16.00 4.76 20.42
C ALA A 212 -15.57 5.68 21.59
N ASN A 213 -14.34 6.21 21.58
CA ASN A 213 -13.88 7.17 22.57
C ASN A 213 -14.59 8.53 22.45
N LYS A 214 -14.88 8.97 21.22
CA LYS A 214 -15.68 10.18 21.01
C LYS A 214 -17.11 9.98 21.48
N GLU A 215 -17.71 8.83 21.18
CA GLU A 215 -19.08 8.49 21.57
C GLU A 215 -19.21 8.38 23.09
N SER A 216 -18.33 7.66 23.78
CA SER A 216 -18.33 7.61 25.26
C SER A 216 -18.05 8.96 25.93
N ARG A 217 -17.27 9.86 25.30
CA ARG A 217 -17.11 11.25 25.75
C ARG A 217 -18.37 12.07 25.47
N LYS A 218 -19.04 11.80 24.34
CA LYS A 218 -20.29 12.44 23.93
C LYS A 218 -21.44 12.01 24.83
N GLU A 219 -21.57 10.72 25.15
CA GLU A 219 -22.54 10.15 26.11
C GLU A 219 -22.34 10.74 27.50
N ARG A 220 -21.09 10.88 27.97
CA ARG A 220 -20.79 11.64 29.20
C ARG A 220 -21.14 13.14 29.13
N SER A 221 -21.33 13.69 27.93
CA SER A 221 -21.76 15.09 27.74
C SER A 221 -23.22 15.24 27.30
N LEU A 222 -23.90 14.14 26.92
CA LEU A 222 -25.24 14.10 26.31
C LEU A 222 -26.24 13.28 27.13
N GLU A 223 -26.14 13.35 28.46
CA GLU A 223 -27.35 13.39 29.30
C GLU A 223 -28.26 14.61 28.99
N SER A 224 -28.02 15.33 27.89
CA SER A 224 -29.03 16.15 27.19
C SER A 224 -28.85 16.05 25.66
N GLU A 225 -29.82 15.41 24.99
CA GLU A 225 -30.20 15.55 23.56
C GLU A 225 -29.43 14.80 22.42
N PRO A 226 -30.11 14.53 21.27
CA PRO A 226 -30.00 13.24 20.57
C PRO A 226 -29.00 13.17 19.41
N SER A 227 -28.81 11.92 18.94
CA SER A 227 -27.67 11.39 18.19
C SER A 227 -27.72 11.58 16.66
N ALA A 228 -26.52 11.52 16.05
CA ALA A 228 -26.29 11.64 14.61
C ALA A 228 -26.31 10.27 13.89
N PRO A 229 -26.44 10.21 12.54
CA PRO A 229 -27.05 9.07 11.85
C PRO A 229 -26.10 7.91 11.52
N ALA A 230 -26.66 6.71 11.50
CA ALA A 230 -25.99 5.39 11.42
C ALA A 230 -25.22 5.08 10.11
N ASN A 231 -25.33 5.92 9.08
CA ASN A 231 -24.94 5.59 7.71
C ASN A 231 -23.43 5.44 7.50
N LEU A 232 -22.60 6.12 8.30
CA LEU A 232 -21.14 6.04 8.18
C LEU A 232 -20.58 4.70 8.70
N ARG A 233 -21.30 4.05 9.63
CA ARG A 233 -20.87 2.78 10.24
C ARG A 233 -21.03 1.61 9.27
N TYR A 234 -22.11 1.59 8.50
CA TYR A 234 -22.40 0.53 7.53
C TYR A 234 -21.44 0.54 6.33
N LEU A 235 -21.02 1.71 5.86
CA LEU A 235 -20.04 1.83 4.77
C LEU A 235 -18.67 1.28 5.16
N ALA A 236 -18.21 1.58 6.38
CA ALA A 236 -16.93 1.07 6.89
C ALA A 236 -16.93 -0.46 7.07
N LEU A 237 -18.06 -1.03 7.53
CA LEU A 237 -18.22 -2.48 7.70
C LEU A 237 -18.26 -3.22 6.35
N SER A 238 -18.92 -2.66 5.34
CA SER A 238 -18.99 -3.24 3.99
C SER A 238 -17.63 -3.28 3.28
N LEU A 239 -16.80 -2.25 3.45
CA LEU A 239 -15.45 -2.23 2.87
C LEU A 239 -14.51 -3.23 3.57
N LEU A 240 -14.65 -3.40 4.88
CA LEU A 240 -13.89 -4.37 5.67
C LEU A 240 -14.23 -5.82 5.32
N SER A 241 -15.52 -6.14 5.11
CA SER A 241 -15.93 -7.50 4.74
C SER A 241 -15.44 -7.89 3.34
N THR A 242 -15.46 -6.96 2.39
CA THR A 242 -15.01 -7.20 1.01
C THR A 242 -13.50 -7.52 0.97
N GLY A 243 -12.70 -6.80 1.74
CA GLY A 243 -11.26 -7.07 1.83
C GLY A 243 -10.92 -8.37 2.57
N LEU A 244 -11.69 -8.74 3.60
CA LEU A 244 -11.53 -10.02 4.30
C LEU A 244 -11.85 -11.21 3.38
N ILE A 245 -12.91 -11.11 2.57
CA ILE A 245 -13.26 -12.16 1.60
C ILE A 245 -12.14 -12.32 0.56
N ALA A 246 -11.60 -11.23 0.03
CA ALA A 246 -10.48 -11.28 -0.92
C ALA A 246 -9.22 -11.90 -0.29
N GLY A 247 -8.88 -11.54 0.95
CA GLY A 247 -7.73 -12.11 1.67
C GLY A 247 -7.91 -13.60 2.01
N SER A 248 -9.10 -14.01 2.44
CA SER A 248 -9.42 -15.42 2.74
C SER A 248 -9.41 -16.29 1.49
N LEU A 249 -9.88 -15.78 0.35
CA LEU A 249 -9.79 -16.48 -0.92
C LEU A 249 -8.33 -16.70 -1.33
N LEU A 250 -7.45 -15.71 -1.12
CA LEU A 250 -6.01 -15.86 -1.39
C LEU A 250 -5.35 -16.93 -0.51
N TYR A 251 -5.75 -17.03 0.77
CA TYR A 251 -5.25 -18.05 1.70
C TYR A 251 -5.68 -19.47 1.29
N TRP A 252 -6.92 -19.65 0.84
CA TRP A 252 -7.43 -20.93 0.33
C TRP A 252 -6.91 -21.30 -1.06
N MET A 253 -6.46 -20.31 -1.84
CA MET A 253 -5.88 -20.51 -3.17
C MET A 253 -4.40 -20.96 -3.15
N LEU A 254 -3.71 -20.88 -2.01
CA LEU A 254 -2.41 -21.54 -1.84
C LEU A 254 -2.68 -23.05 -1.74
N PRO A 255 -2.36 -23.84 -2.78
CA PRO A 255 -2.51 -25.28 -2.68
C PRO A 255 -1.62 -25.75 -1.54
N GLY A 256 -2.07 -26.73 -0.76
CA GLY A 256 -1.25 -27.42 0.22
C GLY A 256 -0.01 -28.03 -0.42
N THR A 257 1.04 -27.24 -0.60
CA THR A 257 2.41 -27.73 -0.71
C THR A 257 2.86 -27.97 0.70
N LEU A 258 2.53 -29.16 1.23
CA LEU A 258 3.19 -29.93 2.29
C LEU A 258 2.18 -30.94 2.87
N SER A 259 1.72 -31.86 2.03
CA SER A 259 1.11 -33.14 2.39
C SER A 259 1.39 -34.07 1.20
N GLU A 260 2.50 -34.80 1.28
CA GLU A 260 2.55 -36.24 1.61
C GLU A 260 2.11 -37.15 0.45
N GLY A 261 3.05 -38.00 0.01
CA GLY A 261 2.83 -39.14 -0.90
C GLY A 261 3.45 -38.92 -2.28
N GLN A 262 4.21 -39.84 -2.89
CA GLN A 262 4.36 -41.27 -2.65
C GLN A 262 5.74 -41.76 -3.12
N VAL A 263 6.29 -42.63 -2.29
CA VAL A 263 7.20 -43.72 -2.64
C VAL A 263 6.55 -44.62 -3.70
N HIS A 264 7.24 -44.83 -4.82
CA HIS A 264 7.23 -46.05 -5.64
C HIS A 264 8.63 -46.11 -6.26
N SER A 265 9.59 -46.92 -5.76
CA SER A 265 9.74 -48.37 -5.96
C SER A 265 9.53 -48.83 -7.41
N ASP A 266 10.63 -49.33 -7.99
CA ASP A 266 10.77 -50.20 -9.17
C ASP A 266 10.89 -49.54 -10.56
N LEU A 267 12.15 -49.36 -11.01
CA LEU A 267 12.77 -50.01 -12.19
C LEU A 267 14.24 -49.58 -12.36
#